data_AF-A0A3D2R367-F1
#
_entry.id   AF-A0A3D2R367-F1
#
_cell.length_a   1.000
_cell.length_b   1.000
_cell.length_c   1.000
_cell.angle_alpha   90.00
_cell.angle_beta   90.00
_cell.angle_gamma   90.00
#
_symmetry.space_group_name_H-M   'P 1'
#
loop_
_entity.id
_entity.type
_entity.pdbx_description
1 polymer ?
#
loop_
_entity_poly.entity_id
_entity_poly.type
_entity_poly.pdbx_seq_one_letter_code
_entity_poly.pdbx_strand_id
1 'polypeptide(L)' 'LSHPRLGFVIGKKSEKKAVRRNYMRRSIREILKVLLPPTLSSDIVIRVHKSFYRNDFTLIQSELIDLVGRLVK' A
#
# COMPACT_ATOMS: atom_id res chain seq x y z
N LEU A 1 20.01 5.68 8.47
CA LEU A 1 18.88 5.51 7.52
C LEU A 1 17.59 5.86 8.27
N SER A 2 17.15 7.12 8.20
CA SER A 2 15.91 7.59 8.85
C SER A 2 14.81 7.69 7.80
N HIS A 3 14.37 6.55 7.27
CA HIS A 3 13.24 6.50 6.35
C HIS A 3 12.24 5.42 6.80
N PRO A 4 10.93 5.66 6.66
CA PRO A 4 9.89 4.72 7.07
C PRO A 4 10.06 3.37 6.38
N ARG A 5 10.00 2.28 7.15
CA ARG A 5 10.11 0.92 6.61
C ARG A 5 8.72 0.45 6.18
N LEU A 6 8.62 0.01 4.92
CA LEU A 6 7.36 -0.44 4.32
C LEU A 6 7.43 -1.91 3.93
N GLY A 7 6.63 -2.73 4.61
CA GLY A 7 6.39 -4.13 4.28
C GLY A 7 5.10 -4.32 3.46
N PHE A 8 5.11 -5.26 2.52
CA PHE A 8 3.94 -5.59 1.69
C PHE A 8 3.67 -7.09 1.67
N VAL A 9 2.50 -7.50 2.17
CA VAL A 9 2.03 -8.88 2.19
C VAL A 9 0.92 -9.06 1.16
N ILE A 10 1.24 -9.72 0.05
CA ILE A 10 0.29 -10.04 -1.03
C ILE A 10 0.28 -11.55 -1.24
N GLY A 11 -0.80 -12.20 -0.79
CA GLY A 11 -0.94 -13.65 -0.89
C GLY A 11 -1.10 -14.13 -2.33
N LYS A 12 -0.45 -15.25 -2.68
CA LYS A 12 -0.68 -15.96 -3.95
C LYS A 12 -2.15 -16.38 -4.12
N LYS A 13 -2.86 -16.63 -3.02
CA LYS A 13 -4.29 -16.96 -3.01
C LYS A 13 -5.19 -15.79 -3.45
N SER A 14 -4.79 -14.55 -3.14
CA SER A 14 -5.56 -13.35 -3.50
C SER A 14 -5.40 -13.02 -4.99
N GLU A 15 -4.20 -13.22 -5.54
CA GLU A 15 -3.92 -13.00 -6.96
C GLU A 15 -2.83 -13.96 -7.45
N LYS A 16 -3.18 -14.79 -8.45
CA LYS A 16 -2.28 -15.82 -8.97
C LYS A 16 -1.19 -15.21 -9.86
N LYS A 17 -1.50 -14.13 -10.60
CA LYS A 17 -0.56 -13.53 -11.57
C LYS A 17 0.47 -12.66 -10.85
N ALA A 18 1.75 -12.99 -10.98
CA ALA A 18 2.85 -12.22 -10.39
C ALA A 18 2.87 -10.76 -10.86
N VAL A 19 2.56 -10.52 -12.14
CA VAL A 19 2.47 -9.16 -12.72
C VAL A 19 1.40 -8.32 -12.00
N ARG A 20 0.23 -8.90 -11.70
CA ARG A 20 -0.84 -8.21 -10.98
C ARG A 20 -0.47 -7.95 -9.53
N ARG A 21 0.15 -8.92 -8.83
CA ARG A 21 0.71 -8.69 -7.48
C ARG A 21 1.76 -7.59 -7.45
N ASN A 22 2.63 -7.53 -8.45
CA ASN A 22 3.65 -6.50 -8.58
C ASN A 22 3.05 -5.13 -8.86
N TYR A 23 2.00 -5.07 -9.70
CA TYR A 23 1.22 -3.85 -9.91
C TYR A 23 0.63 -3.36 -8.58
N MET A 24 -0.08 -4.22 -7.85
CA MET A 24 -0.67 -3.87 -6.56
C MET A 24 0.38 -3.34 -5.59
N ARG A 25 1.53 -4.03 -5.46
CA ARG A 25 2.63 -3.58 -4.60
C ARG A 25 3.16 -2.20 -5.01
N ARG A 26 3.37 -1.98 -6.32
CA ARG A 26 3.86 -0.71 -6.86
C ARG A 26 2.87 0.41 -6.62
N SER A 27 1.60 0.22 -6.97
CA SER A 27 0.54 1.21 -6.78
C SER A 27 0.43 1.66 -5.32
N ILE A 28 0.37 0.71 -4.39
CA ILE A 28 0.29 1.04 -2.95
C ILE A 28 1.55 1.79 -2.51
N ARG A 29 2.74 1.33 -2.93
CA ARG A 29 4.00 1.98 -2.57
C ARG A 29 4.06 3.44 -3.01
N GLU A 30 3.69 3.73 -4.25
CA GLU A 30 3.73 5.11 -4.76
C GLU A 30 2.75 6.01 -4.03
N ILE A 31 1.54 5.52 -3.72
CA ILE A 31 0.56 6.26 -2.92
C ILE A 31 1.12 6.55 -1.52
N LEU A 32 1.62 5.53 -0.82
CA LEU A 32 2.18 5.70 0.52
C LEU A 32 3.41 6.61 0.55
N LYS A 33 4.24 6.61 -0.50
CA LYS A 33 5.43 7.47 -0.59
C LYS A 33 5.06 8.96 -0.51
N VAL A 34 3.88 9.33 -1.02
CA VAL A 34 3.36 10.70 -0.96
C VAL A 34 2.65 10.95 0.37
N LEU A 35 1.90 9.96 0.88
CA LEU A 35 1.08 10.14 2.09
C LEU A 35 1.86 10.07 3.40
N LEU A 36 2.93 9.27 3.46
CA LEU A 36 3.68 9.08 4.69
C LEU A 36 4.78 10.15 4.82
N PRO A 37 4.85 10.85 5.96
CA PRO A 37 5.91 11.82 6.18
C PRO A 37 7.26 11.08 6.31
N PRO A 38 8.36 11.69 5.82
CA PRO A 38 9.70 11.09 5.88
C PRO A 38 10.21 10.94 7.32
N THR A 39 9.62 11.67 8.27
CA THR A 39 9.94 11.63 9.70
C THR A 39 9.26 10.47 10.44
N LEU A 40 8.43 9.66 9.77
CA LEU A 40 7.75 8.54 10.41
C LEU A 40 8.77 7.46 10.80
N SER A 41 8.97 7.28 12.11
CA SER A 41 9.88 6.29 12.70
C SER A 41 9.27 4.90 12.90
N SER A 42 8.05 4.68 12.38
CA SER A 42 7.29 3.44 12.58
C SER A 42 7.42 2.49 11.39
N ASP A 43 7.45 1.19 11.69
CA ASP A 43 7.42 0.13 10.68
C ASP A 43 5.97 -0.15 10.27
N ILE A 44 5.63 0.06 9.00
CA ILE A 44 4.28 -0.18 8.47
C ILE A 44 4.29 -1.45 7.61
N VAL A 45 3.36 -2.36 7.89
CA VAL A 45 3.11 -3.54 7.07
C VAL A 45 1.71 -3.47 6.47
N ILE A 46 1.64 -3.41 5.14
CA ILE A 46 0.36 -3.46 4.43
C ILE A 46 0.08 -4.87 3.95
N ARG A 47 -1.07 -5.40 4.37
CA ARG A 47 -1.61 -6.67 3.89
C ARG A 47 -2.75 -6.43 2.91
N VAL A 48 -2.63 -6.98 1.72
CA VAL A 48 -3.70 -6.87 0.72
C VAL A 48 -4.63 -8.08 0.80
N HIS A 49 -5.89 -7.83 1.12
CA HIS A 49 -6.91 -8.86 1.24
C HIS A 49 -7.62 -9.17 -0.09
N LYS A 50 -7.93 -8.13 -0.88
CA LYS A 50 -8.66 -8.23 -2.15
C LYS A 50 -7.75 -7.85 -3.33
N SER A 51 -7.83 -8.61 -4.43
CA SER A 51 -7.11 -8.25 -5.67
C SER A 51 -7.75 -7.00 -6.28
N PHE A 52 -6.92 -6.12 -6.81
CA PHE A 52 -7.34 -4.94 -7.53
C PHE A 52 -6.42 -4.69 -8.72
N TYR A 53 -6.88 -3.88 -9.66
CA TYR A 53 -6.07 -3.45 -10.80
C TYR A 53 -6.31 -1.99 -11.15
N ARG A 54 -5.99 -1.60 -12.39
CA ARG A 54 -6.02 -0.22 -12.86
C ARG A 54 -7.39 0.45 -12.69
N ASN A 55 -8.47 -0.28 -12.96
CA ASN A 55 -9.83 0.26 -12.88
C ASN A 55 -10.25 0.60 -11.44
N ASP A 56 -9.60 -0.03 -10.45
CA ASP A 56 -9.91 0.16 -9.04
C ASP A 56 -8.98 1.19 -8.38
N PHE A 57 -8.03 1.78 -9.13
CA PHE A 57 -6.95 2.58 -8.57
C PHE A 57 -7.46 3.76 -7.74
N THR A 58 -8.47 4.47 -8.23
CA THR A 58 -9.06 5.62 -7.54
C THR A 58 -9.69 5.23 -6.21
N LEU A 59 -10.38 4.08 -6.17
CA LEU A 59 -10.99 3.54 -4.95
C LEU A 59 -9.91 3.12 -3.93
N ILE A 60 -8.85 2.45 -4.39
CA ILE A 60 -7.73 2.05 -3.53
C ILE A 60 -6.99 3.28 -3.00
N GLN A 61 -6.85 4.32 -3.82
CA GLN A 61 -6.23 5.57 -3.40
C GLN A 61 -7.02 6.25 -2.29
N SER A 62 -8.34 6.39 -2.43
CA SER A 62 -9.17 6.98 -1.37
C SER A 62 -9.14 6.15 -0.09
N GLU A 63 -9.23 4.82 -0.20
CA GLU A 63 -9.17 3.91 0.96
C GLU A 63 -7.84 4.03 1.70
N LEU A 64 -6.71 4.14 0.98
CA LEU A 64 -5.39 4.33 1.60
C LEU A 64 -5.25 5.68 2.28
N ILE A 65 -5.78 6.75 1.68
CA ILE A 65 -5.77 8.10 2.29
C ILE A 65 -6.52 8.07 3.62
N ASP A 66 -7.72 7.49 3.63
CA ASP A 66 -8.54 7.40 4.84
C ASP A 66 -7.86 6.56 5.92
N LEU A 67 -7.22 5.45 5.54
CA LEU A 67 -6.55 4.54 6.47
C LEU A 67 -5.30 5.19 7.08
N VAL A 68 -4.48 5.86 6.27
CA VAL A 68 -3.30 6.60 6.76
C VAL A 68 -3.71 7.79 7.62
N GLY A 69 -4.77 8.53 7.24
CA GLY A 69 -5.30 9.64 8.02
C GLY A 69 -5.76 9.24 9.42
N ARG A 70 -6.20 7.98 9.61
CA ARG A 70 -6.53 7.43 10.93
C ARG A 70 -5.31 7.01 11.75
N LEU A 71 -4.18 6.70 11.10
CA LEU A 71 -2.94 6.26 11.75
C LEU A 71 -2.06 7.43 12.21
N VAL A 72 -2.15 8.59 11.54
CA VAL A 72 -1.34 9.79 11.84
C VAL A 72 -2.06 10.75 12.81
N LYS A 73 -3.31 10.46 13.16
CA LYS A 73 -4.07 11.19 14.19
C LYS A 73 -3.66 10.76 15.59
#